data_AF-A0A920WQB7-F1
#
_entry.id   AF-A0A920WQB7-F1
#
_cell.length_a   1.000
_cell.length_b   1.000
_cell.length_c   1.000
_cell.angle_alpha   90.00
_cell.angle_beta   90.00
_cell.angle_gamma   90.00
#
_symmetry.space_group_name_H-M   'P 1'
#
loop_
_entity.id
_entity.type
_entity.pdbx_description
1 polymer ?
#
loop_
_entity_poly.entity_id
_entity_poly.type
_entity_poly.pdbx_seq_one_letter_code
_entity_poly.pdbx_strand_id
1 'polypeptide(L)' 'MVGEEEPDVAGTSDRTWVLDPIDGTQSFIHGVPLYANLVALRTTMALPSA' A
#
# COMPACT_ATOMS: atom_id res chain seq x y z
N MET A 1 -2.72 -9.19 -0.61
CA MET A 1 -2.04 -8.07 0.04
C MET A 1 -0.74 -7.87 -0.69
N VAL A 2 -0.46 -6.64 -1.06
CA VAL A 2 0.82 -6.19 -1.61
C VAL A 2 1.43 -5.28 -0.56
N GLY A 3 2.67 -5.52 -0.18
CA GLY A 3 3.40 -4.72 0.80
C GLY A 3 4.74 -4.28 0.22
N GLU A 4 5.30 -3.19 0.73
CA GLU A 4 6.66 -2.77 0.37
C GLU A 4 7.73 -3.76 0.83
N GLU A 5 7.63 -4.24 2.08
CA GLU A 5 8.73 -4.94 2.78
C GLU A 5 8.62 -6.46 2.75
N GLU A 6 7.42 -7.00 2.53
CA GLU A 6 7.12 -8.43 2.61
C GLU A 6 6.67 -8.95 1.24
N PRO A 7 6.87 -10.26 0.92
CA PRO A 7 6.35 -10.85 -0.30
C PRO A 7 4.83 -10.71 -0.42
N ASP A 8 4.37 -10.59 -1.67
CA ASP A 8 2.94 -10.54 -1.98
C ASP A 8 2.20 -11.78 -1.47
N VAL A 9 1.08 -11.55 -0.81
CA VAL A 9 0.18 -12.60 -0.32
C VAL A 9 -1.08 -12.62 -1.17
N ALA A 10 -1.34 -13.74 -1.84
CA ALA A 10 -2.57 -13.92 -2.61
C ALA A 10 -3.80 -13.82 -1.70
N GLY A 11 -4.76 -12.97 -2.08
CA GLY A 11 -6.05 -12.85 -1.40
C GLY A 11 -7.08 -13.84 -1.94
N THR A 12 -8.20 -13.96 -1.24
CA THR A 12 -9.33 -14.83 -1.62
C THR A 12 -10.52 -14.07 -2.22
N SER A 13 -10.36 -12.78 -2.49
CA SER A 13 -11.42 -11.90 -3.01
C SER A 13 -10.90 -11.00 -4.12
N ASP A 14 -11.81 -10.30 -4.81
CA ASP A 14 -11.46 -9.31 -5.83
C ASP A 14 -10.87 -8.01 -5.26
N ARG A 15 -10.58 -7.97 -3.96
CA ARG A 15 -10.00 -6.84 -3.25
C ARG A 15 -8.55 -7.13 -2.92
N THR A 16 -7.69 -6.14 -3.15
CA THR A 16 -6.28 -6.16 -2.79
C THR A 16 -5.95 -4.94 -1.93
N TRP A 17 -5.50 -5.18 -0.71
CA TRP A 17 -4.82 -4.15 0.09
C TRP A 17 -3.40 -3.92 -0.44
N VAL A 18 -3.02 -2.66 -0.56
CA VAL A 18 -1.66 -2.20 -0.88
C VAL A 18 -1.18 -1.36 0.29
N LEU A 19 -0.03 -1.73 0.85
CA LEU A 19 0.50 -1.15 2.08
C LEU A 19 1.95 -0.71 1.88
N ASP A 20 2.24 0.52 2.30
CA ASP A 20 3.59 1.02 2.54
C ASP A 20 3.65 1.42 4.03
N PRO A 21 4.36 0.64 4.87
CA PRO A 21 4.45 0.92 6.28
C PRO A 21 5.08 2.29 6.58
N ILE A 22 6.02 2.72 5.74
CA ILE A 22 6.84 3.92 5.95
C ILE A 22 7.32 4.55 4.64
N ASP A 23 6.45 5.33 4.00
CA ASP A 23 6.87 6.17 2.90
C ASP A 23 7.77 7.28 3.44
N GLY A 24 8.94 7.46 2.83
CA GLY A 24 9.96 8.38 3.31
C GLY A 24 10.90 7.82 4.38
N THR A 25 11.29 6.54 4.31
CA THR A 25 12.27 5.89 5.21
C THR A 25 13.50 6.75 5.54
N GLN A 26 14.07 7.44 4.55
CA GLN A 26 15.22 8.33 4.77
C GLN A 26 14.85 9.53 5.66
N SER A 27 13.71 10.19 5.39
CA SER A 27 13.20 11.28 6.22
C SER A 27 12.99 10.81 7.66
N PHE A 28 12.39 9.63 7.84
CA PHE A 28 12.16 9.04 9.16
C PHE A 28 13.46 8.80 9.93
N ILE A 29 14.45 8.14 9.31
CA ILE A 29 15.75 7.83 9.94
C ILE A 29 16.53 9.11 10.30
N HIS A 30 16.35 10.18 9.51
CA HIS A 30 16.99 11.47 9.75
C HIS A 30 16.18 12.44 10.64
N GLY A 31 15.05 12.02 11.19
CA GLY A 31 14.21 12.85 12.08
C GLY A 31 13.47 13.99 11.37
N VAL A 32 13.34 13.93 10.05
CA VAL A 32 12.55 14.87 9.25
C VAL A 32 11.08 14.41 9.28
N PRO A 33 10.11 15.25 9.69
CA PRO A 33 8.71 14.84 9.85
C PRO A 33 7.95 14.82 8.52
N LEU A 34 8.58 14.29 7.47
CA LEU A 34 8.02 14.12 6.14
C LEU A 34 8.06 12.62 5.79
N TYR A 35 7.19 11.88 6.46
CA TYR A 35 6.96 10.45 6.24
C TYR A 35 5.50 10.14 6.58
N ALA A 36 4.98 9.02 6.07
CA ALA A 36 3.60 8.61 6.31
C ALA A 36 3.44 7.09 6.23
N ASN A 37 2.31 6.60 6.72
CA ASN A 37 1.83 5.28 6.40
C ASN A 37 0.89 5.40 5.19
N LEU A 38 1.10 4.60 4.14
CA LEU A 38 0.21 4.61 2.98
C LEU A 38 -0.64 3.34 2.97
N VAL A 39 -1.95 3.53 2.84
CA VAL A 39 -2.94 2.45 2.80
C VAL A 39 -3.85 2.69 1.61
N ALA A 40 -3.96 1.68 0.74
CA ALA A 40 -4.91 1.69 -0.36
C ALA A 40 -5.67 0.36 -0.48
N LEU A 41 -6.88 0.45 -1.02
CA LEU A 41 -7.70 -0.69 -1.38
C LEU A 41 -7.98 -0.66 -2.88
N ARG A 42 -7.45 -1.64 -3.60
CA ARG A 42 -7.71 -1.86 -5.02
C ARG A 42 -8.78 -2.93 -5.18
N THR A 43 -9.73 -2.73 -6.10
CA THR A 43 -10.69 -3.76 -6.51
C THR A 43 -10.45 -4.11 -7.97
N THR A 44 -10.50 -5.40 -8.33
CA THR A 44 -10.26 -5.88 -9.70
C THR A 44 -11.46 -5.65 -10.63
N MET A 45 -12.64 -5.36 -10.08
CA MET A 45 -13.80 -5.01 -10.90
C MET A 45 -13.56 -3.66 -11.58
N ALA A 46 -13.48 -3.67 -12.91
CA ALA A 46 -13.47 -2.44 -13.70
C ALA A 46 -14.64 -1.56 -13.26
N LEU A 47 -14.39 -0.25 -13.11
CA LEU A 47 -15.48 0.71 -12.97
C LEU A 47 -16.52 0.40 -14.07
N PRO A 48 -17.82 0.27 -13.75
CA PRO A 48 -18.82 0.12 -14.80
C PRO A 48 -18.61 1.29 -15.76
N SER A 49 -18.36 0.99 -17.05
CA SER A 49 -18.27 2.03 -18.07
C SER A 49 -19.54 2.87 -17.98
N ALA A 50 -19.36 4.17 -17.78
CA ALA A 50 -20.43 5.16 -17.86
C ALA A 50 -21.00 5.19 -19.28
#